data_AF-A0A369I8C0-F1
#
_entry.id   AF-A0A369I8C0-F1
#
_cell.length_a   1.000
_cell.length_b   1.000
_cell.length_c   1.000
_cell.angle_alpha   90.00
_cell.angle_beta   90.00
_cell.angle_gamma   90.00
#
_symmetry.space_group_name_H-M   'P 1'
#
loop_
_entity.id
_entity.type
_entity.pdbx_description
1 polymer ?
#
loop_
_entity_poly.entity_id
_entity_poly.type
_entity_poly.pdbx_seq_one_letter_code
_entity_poly.pdbx_strand_id
1 'polypeptide(L)'
;MWIHLLKTWLVEIPILWLFLHHNDRLTSIVGLGVLINVSTWTFLVYYYYQFGGNIYFLELLVTLVEGLWIRSLWKINWSKSFLIGLVANAVSFGLGWWGII
;
A
#
# COMPACT_ATOMS: atom_id res chain seq x y z
N MET A 1 1.13 9.50 14.21
CA MET A 1 1.12 9.59 12.73
C MET A 1 2.27 8.83 12.07
N TRP A 2 3.53 9.24 12.20
CA TRP A 2 4.67 8.54 11.58
C TRP A 2 4.86 7.09 12.02
N ILE A 3 4.48 6.77 13.27
CA ILE A 3 4.53 5.39 13.76
C ILE A 3 3.55 4.47 13.02
N HIS A 4 2.40 4.99 12.56
CA HIS A 4 1.45 4.19 11.77
C HIS A 4 2.04 3.88 10.40
N LEU A 5 2.72 4.84 9.76
CA LEU A 5 3.44 4.60 8.50
C LEU A 5 4.49 3.48 8.63
N LEU A 6 5.29 3.51 9.71
CA LEU A 6 6.28 2.45 9.97
C LEU A 6 5.61 1.08 10.16
N LYS A 7 4.48 1.03 10.86
CA LYS A 7 3.73 -0.20 11.03
C LYS A 7 3.08 -0.68 9.73
N THR A 8 2.61 0.22 8.87
CA THR A 8 2.13 -0.11 7.52
C THR A 8 3.25 -0.72 6.68
N TRP A 9 4.48 -0.17 6.74
CA TRP A 9 5.63 -0.76 6.06
C TRP A 9 5.92 -2.19 6.51
N LEU A 10 5.80 -2.47 7.81
CA LEU A 10 6.00 -3.81 8.37
C LEU A 10 4.96 -4.83 7.87
N VAL A 11 3.83 -4.37 7.34
CA VAL A 11 2.76 -5.22 6.81
C VAL A 11 2.85 -5.31 5.29
N GLU A 12 2.92 -4.17 4.61
CA GLU A 12 2.83 -4.12 3.15
C GLU A 12 4.09 -4.58 2.44
N ILE A 13 5.27 -4.31 2.98
CA ILE A 13 6.53 -4.73 2.36
C ILE A 13 6.65 -6.27 2.33
N PRO A 14 6.33 -7.01 3.41
CA PRO A 14 6.24 -8.48 3.35
C PRO A 14 5.22 -8.99 2.33
N ILE A 15 4.06 -8.33 2.19
CA ILE A 15 3.05 -8.69 1.19
C ILE A 15 3.60 -8.50 -0.22
N LEU A 16 4.18 -7.32 -0.51
CA LEU A 16 4.84 -7.05 -1.78
C LEU A 16 5.94 -8.09 -2.07
N TRP A 17 6.77 -8.40 -1.08
CA TRP A 17 7.81 -9.43 -1.24
C TRP A 17 7.21 -10.80 -1.55
N LEU A 18 6.20 -11.25 -0.81
CA LEU A 18 5.54 -12.53 -1.05
C LEU A 18 5.04 -12.66 -2.50
N PHE A 19 4.47 -11.60 -3.06
CA PHE A 19 3.92 -11.64 -4.43
C PHE A 19 4.91 -11.31 -5.56
N LEU A 20 6.00 -10.58 -5.26
CA LEU A 20 6.95 -10.04 -6.24
C LEU A 20 8.37 -10.58 -6.14
N HIS A 21 8.71 -11.44 -5.17
CA HIS A 21 10.07 -11.97 -5.03
C HIS A 21 10.58 -12.74 -6.25
N HIS A 22 9.68 -13.32 -7.04
CA HIS A 22 10.02 -13.97 -8.32
C HIS A 22 10.23 -12.96 -9.46
N ASN A 23 9.77 -11.72 -9.29
CA ASN A 23 9.80 -10.67 -10.30
C ASN A 23 10.97 -9.70 -10.13
N ASP A 24 11.48 -9.50 -8.90
CA ASP A 24 12.54 -8.56 -8.62
C ASP A 24 13.33 -8.91 -7.34
N ARG A 25 14.47 -8.27 -7.13
CA ARG A 25 15.31 -8.43 -5.94
C ARG A 25 14.65 -7.78 -4.73
N LEU A 26 14.82 -8.41 -3.56
CA LEU A 26 14.30 -7.91 -2.28
C LEU A 26 14.65 -6.43 -2.02
N THR A 27 15.87 -6.00 -2.34
CA THR A 27 16.30 -4.60 -2.15
C THR A 27 15.46 -3.61 -2.96
N SER A 28 15.08 -3.97 -4.19
CA SER A 28 14.20 -3.17 -5.03
C SER A 28 12.78 -3.15 -4.46
N ILE A 29 12.26 -4.32 -4.05
CA ILE A 29 10.92 -4.46 -3.47
C ILE A 29 10.76 -3.62 -2.19
N VAL A 30 11.75 -3.67 -1.30
CA VAL A 30 11.75 -2.87 -0.07
C VAL A 30 11.80 -1.37 -0.40
N GLY A 31 12.75 -0.95 -1.25
CA GLY A 31 12.92 0.47 -1.59
C GLY A 31 11.69 1.06 -2.28
N LEU A 32 11.14 0.35 -3.27
CA LEU A 32 9.95 0.77 -3.99
C LEU A 32 8.68 0.68 -3.12
N GLY A 33 8.56 -0.34 -2.28
CA GLY A 33 7.46 -0.49 -1.33
C GLY A 33 7.37 0.66 -0.33
N VAL A 34 8.53 1.09 0.21
CA VAL A 34 8.63 2.29 1.05
C VAL A 34 8.16 3.54 0.29
N LEU A 35 8.62 3.73 -0.95
CA LEU A 35 8.26 4.90 -1.76
C LEU A 35 6.76 4.96 -2.06
N ILE A 36 6.16 3.82 -2.44
CA ILE A 36 4.72 3.69 -2.65
C ILE A 36 3.99 4.12 -1.38
N ASN A 37 4.33 3.49 -0.24
CA ASN A 37 3.68 3.76 1.05
C ASN A 37 3.80 5.22 1.50
N VAL A 38 4.99 5.84 1.34
CA VAL A 38 5.18 7.26 1.66
C VAL A 38 4.25 8.12 0.80
N SER A 39 4.18 7.82 -0.51
CA SER A 39 3.33 8.59 -1.43
C SER A 39 1.84 8.45 -1.10
N THR A 40 1.37 7.23 -0.85
CA THR A 40 -0.05 6.94 -0.60
C THR A 40 -0.48 7.43 0.78
N TRP A 41 0.38 7.32 1.78
CA TRP A 41 0.14 7.87 3.11
C TRP A 41 0.07 9.40 3.11
N THR A 42 0.96 10.09 2.40
CA THR A 42 0.93 11.55 2.32
C THR A 42 -0.37 12.03 1.68
N PHE A 43 -0.82 11.34 0.64
CA PHE A 43 -2.13 11.58 0.01
C PHE A 43 -3.30 11.31 0.97
N LEU A 44 -3.26 10.18 1.69
CA LEU A 44 -4.28 9.77 2.65
C LEU A 44 -4.43 10.78 3.79
N VAL A 45 -3.31 11.22 4.37
CA VAL A 45 -3.28 12.25 5.43
C VAL A 45 -3.87 13.56 4.91
N TYR A 46 -3.44 14.03 3.75
CA TYR A 46 -3.96 15.27 3.16
C TYR A 46 -5.47 15.18 2.94
N TYR A 47 -5.96 14.10 2.33
CA TYR A 47 -7.38 13.92 2.04
C TYR A 47 -8.22 13.86 3.33
N TYR A 48 -7.76 13.11 4.33
CA TYR A 48 -8.45 12.99 5.61
C TYR A 48 -8.65 14.35 6.29
N TYR A 49 -7.59 15.18 6.32
CA TYR A 49 -7.65 16.51 6.92
C TYR A 49 -8.54 17.50 6.14
N GLN A 50 -8.60 17.40 4.81
CA GLN A 50 -9.35 18.36 3.99
C GLN A 50 -10.84 18.01 3.84
N PHE A 51 -11.19 16.73 3.75
CA PHE A 51 -12.53 16.30 3.33
C PHE A 51 -13.32 15.55 4.41
N GLY A 52 -12.80 15.43 5.63
CA GLY A 52 -13.51 14.76 6.74
C GLY A 52 -13.64 13.24 6.59
N GLY A 53 -13.01 12.67 5.56
CA GLY A 53 -12.57 11.26 5.48
C GLY A 53 -13.67 10.20 5.43
N ASN A 54 -14.30 9.99 4.27
CA ASN A 54 -14.92 8.68 4.00
C ASN A 54 -13.79 7.65 3.81
N ILE A 55 -13.47 6.94 4.89
CA ILE A 55 -12.32 6.04 4.92
C ILE A 55 -12.43 4.90 3.90
N TYR A 56 -13.64 4.38 3.66
CA TYR A 56 -13.84 3.32 2.66
C TYR A 56 -13.57 3.80 1.24
N PHE A 57 -13.99 5.02 0.91
CA PHE A 57 -13.69 5.62 -0.39
C PHE A 57 -12.19 5.90 -0.55
N LEU A 58 -11.55 6.31 0.54
CA LEU A 58 -10.12 6.58 0.58
C LEU A 58 -9.29 5.31 0.37
N GLU A 59 -9.62 4.22 1.04
CA GLU A 59 -8.97 2.91 0.85
C GLU A 59 -9.14 2.40 -0.58
N LEU A 60 -10.31 2.61 -1.19
CA LEU A 60 -10.54 2.25 -2.58
C LEU A 60 -9.64 3.06 -3.53
N LEU A 61 -9.51 4.38 -3.31
CA LEU A 61 -8.60 5.22 -4.09
C LEU A 61 -7.14 4.81 -3.90
N VAL A 62 -6.71 4.56 -2.65
CA VAL A 62 -5.35 4.13 -2.35
C VAL A 62 -5.04 2.80 -3.04
N THR A 63 -5.95 1.82 -2.94
CA THR A 63 -5.83 0.53 -3.61
C THR A 63 -5.66 0.68 -5.13
N LEU A 64 -6.40 1.61 -5.76
CA LEU A 64 -6.28 1.88 -7.20
C LEU A 64 -4.92 2.51 -7.54
N VAL A 65 -4.49 3.50 -6.76
CA VAL A 65 -3.20 4.17 -6.94
C VAL A 65 -2.06 3.17 -6.76
N GLU A 66 -2.07 2.38 -5.70
CA GLU A 66 -1.06 1.35 -5.44
C GLU A 66 -1.03 0.29 -6.55
N GLY A 67 -2.19 -0.16 -7.01
CA GLY A 67 -2.30 -1.06 -8.15
C GLY A 67 -1.67 -0.49 -9.44
N LEU A 68 -1.80 0.82 -9.67
CA LEU A 68 -1.15 1.51 -10.80
C LEU A 68 0.37 1.58 -10.60
N TRP A 69 0.84 1.94 -9.41
CA TRP A 69 2.26 2.00 -9.08
C TRP A 69 2.93 0.63 -9.22
N ILE A 70 2.33 -0.42 -8.67
CA ILE A 70 2.85 -1.78 -8.75
C ILE A 70 2.95 -2.23 -10.22
N ARG A 71 1.97 -1.90 -11.07
CA ARG A 71 1.99 -2.24 -12.50
C ARG A 71 3.05 -1.46 -13.26
N SER A 72 3.25 -0.19 -12.90
CA SER A 72 4.25 0.67 -13.54
C SER A 72 5.67 0.22 -13.19
N LEU A 73 5.89 -0.13 -11.92
CA LEU A 73 7.19 -0.50 -11.39
C LEU A 73 7.58 -1.95 -11.67
N TRP A 74 6.61 -2.89 -11.66
CA TRP A 74 6.82 -4.29 -11.99
C TRP A 74 6.01 -4.68 -13.23
N LYS A 75 6.67 -5.36 -14.18
CA LYS A 75 6.06 -5.85 -15.43
C LYS A 75 5.13 -7.05 -15.20
N ILE A 76 4.13 -6.91 -14.32
CA ILE A 76 3.12 -7.93 -13.99
C ILE A 76 1.75 -7.59 -14.60
N ASN A 77 0.88 -8.57 -14.78
CA ASN A 77 -0.45 -8.34 -15.37
C ASN A 77 -1.33 -7.47 -14.46
N TRP A 78 -2.24 -6.70 -15.06
CA TRP A 78 -3.14 -5.78 -14.36
C TRP A 78 -3.92 -6.46 -13.21
N SER A 79 -4.49 -7.64 -13.46
CA SER A 79 -5.23 -8.38 -12.44
C SER A 79 -4.36 -8.74 -11.23
N LYS A 80 -3.10 -9.13 -11.45
CA LYS A 80 -2.16 -9.43 -10.36
C LYS A 80 -1.80 -8.15 -9.61
N SER A 81 -1.60 -7.03 -10.31
CA SER A 81 -1.26 -5.75 -9.71
C SER A 81 -2.33 -5.22 -8.76
N PHE A 82 -3.59 -5.19 -9.22
CA PHE A 82 -4.71 -4.77 -8.39
C PHE A 82 -5.00 -5.75 -7.26
N LEU A 83 -4.81 -7.05 -7.48
CA LEU A 83 -4.94 -8.03 -6.40
C LEU A 83 -3.91 -7.78 -5.29
N ILE A 84 -2.65 -7.48 -5.64
CA ILE A 84 -1.62 -7.18 -4.65
C ILE A 84 -1.97 -5.91 -3.88
N GLY A 85 -2.34 -4.83 -4.57
CA GLY A 85 -2.76 -3.58 -3.92
C GLY A 85 -3.95 -3.78 -2.98
N LEU A 86 -4.96 -4.53 -3.43
CA LEU A 86 -6.15 -4.83 -2.61
C LEU A 86 -5.80 -5.65 -1.38
N VAL A 87 -4.94 -6.68 -1.52
CA VAL A 87 -4.50 -7.50 -0.39
C VAL A 87 -3.67 -6.67 0.60
N ALA A 88 -2.70 -5.88 0.11
CA ALA A 88 -1.86 -5.04 0.95
C ALA A 88 -2.72 -4.04 1.74
N ASN A 89 -3.55 -3.29 1.05
CA ASN A 89 -4.41 -2.28 1.63
C ASN A 89 -5.47 -2.88 2.57
N ALA A 90 -6.13 -3.98 2.20
CA ALA A 90 -7.14 -4.62 3.05
C ALA A 90 -6.54 -5.20 4.34
N VAL A 91 -5.34 -5.78 4.28
CA VAL A 91 -4.64 -6.29 5.47
C VAL A 91 -4.20 -5.13 6.35
N SER A 92 -3.60 -4.09 5.78
CA SER A 92 -3.22 -2.87 6.54
C SER A 92 -4.44 -2.22 7.20
N PHE A 93 -5.51 -1.99 6.44
CA PHE A 93 -6.75 -1.40 6.94
C PHE A 93 -7.38 -2.25 8.05
N GLY A 94 -7.45 -3.58 7.86
CA GLY A 94 -7.99 -4.49 8.87
C GLY A 94 -7.19 -4.48 10.17
N LEU A 95 -5.86 -4.45 10.08
CA LEU A 95 -4.99 -4.32 11.25
C LEU A 95 -5.12 -2.95 11.92
N GLY A 96 -5.33 -1.89 11.15
CA GLY A 96 -5.61 -0.55 11.66
C GLY A 96 -6.95 -0.49 12.40
N TRP A 97 -7.98 -1.13 11.85
CA TRP A 97 -9.30 -1.25 12.48
C TRP A 97 -9.26 -2.00 13.82
N TRP A 98 -8.41 -3.03 13.93
CA TRP A 98 -8.17 -3.75 15.17
C TRP A 98 -7.27 -3.02 16.18
N GLY A 99 -6.78 -1.81 15.85
CA GLY A 99 -5.92 -1.02 16.71
C GLY A 99 -4.51 -1.59 16.88
N ILE A 100 -4.12 -2.56 16.06
CA ILE A 100 -2.77 -3.15 16.07
C ILE A 100 -1.78 -2.16 15.45
N ILE A 101 -2.18 -1.56 14.32
CA ILE A 101 -1.36 -0.56 13.64
C ILE A 101 -1.90 0.84 13.78
#